data_AF-A0A4Q3TCF4-F1
#
_entry.id   AF-A0A4Q3TCF4-F1
#
_cell.length_a   1.000
_cell.length_b   1.000
_cell.length_c   1.000
_cell.angle_alpha   90.00
_cell.angle_beta   90.00
_cell.angle_gamma   90.00
#
_symmetry.space_group_name_H-M   'P 1'
#
loop_
_entity.id
_entity.type
_entity.pdbx_description
1 polymer ?
#
loop_
_entity_poly.entity_id
_entity_poly.type
_entity_poly.pdbx_seq_one_letter_code
_entity_poly.pdbx_strand_id
1 'polypeptide(L)'
;MSLRFTVSLAALGAATAVLSAASSTPAKADEGMWTFDNFPIQTVNDKYGTRIDQAWLDRVRNAAVRINGCSASLVSGEGLVLTNHHCVVGCAQDLSTAEH
;
A
#
# COMPACT_ATOMS: atom_id res chain seq x y z
N MET A 1 -27.94 53.57 0.90
CA MET A 1 -28.35 52.23 1.39
C MET A 1 -27.09 51.38 1.52
N SER A 2 -26.25 51.63 2.53
CA SER A 2 -25.02 50.86 2.75
C SER A 2 -25.29 49.85 3.86
N LEU A 3 -25.55 48.60 3.47
CA LEU A 3 -25.67 47.48 4.40
C LEU A 3 -24.29 47.24 5.02
N ARG A 4 -24.07 47.76 6.23
CA ARG A 4 -22.86 47.50 6.99
C ARG A 4 -22.87 46.03 7.38
N PHE A 5 -22.13 45.21 6.62
CA PHE A 5 -21.76 43.86 7.03
C PHE A 5 -20.76 43.94 8.19
N THR A 6 -21.24 44.30 9.37
CA THR A 6 -20.54 44.11 10.64
C THR A 6 -20.72 42.67 11.09
N VAL A 7 -20.24 41.72 10.30
CA VAL A 7 -19.87 40.43 10.88
C VAL A 7 -18.60 40.71 11.67
N SER A 8 -18.73 40.81 13.00
CA SER A 8 -17.58 41.03 13.87
C SER A 8 -16.49 40.01 13.52
N LEU A 9 -15.25 40.48 13.37
CA LEU A 9 -14.08 39.66 13.08
C LEU A 9 -13.97 38.46 14.06
N ALA A 10 -14.47 38.64 15.29
CA ALA A 10 -14.61 37.60 16.31
C ALA A 10 -15.60 36.47 15.94
N ALA A 11 -16.73 36.77 15.31
CA ALA A 11 -17.70 35.77 14.86
C ALA A 11 -17.16 34.95 13.68
N LEU A 12 -16.41 35.61 12.79
CA LEU A 12 -15.73 34.93 11.69
C LEU A 12 -14.60 34.02 12.20
N GLY A 13 -13.80 34.50 13.16
CA GLY A 13 -12.74 33.71 13.81
C GLY A 13 -13.25 32.53 14.63
N ALA A 14 -14.38 32.68 15.32
CA ALA A 14 -15.03 31.58 16.04
C ALA A 14 -15.54 30.49 15.07
N ALA A 15 -16.13 30.88 13.95
CA ALA A 15 -16.62 29.93 12.94
C ALA A 15 -15.48 29.12 12.29
N THR A 16 -14.33 29.76 11.97
CA THR A 16 -13.16 29.04 11.44
C THR A 16 -12.53 28.09 12.46
N ALA A 17 -12.47 28.48 13.74
CA ALA A 17 -11.94 27.62 14.79
C ALA A 17 -12.80 26.35 15.00
N VAL A 18 -14.13 26.50 15.00
CA VAL A 18 -15.07 25.37 15.12
C VAL A 18 -14.98 24.43 13.91
N LEU A 19 -14.88 24.98 12.68
CA LEU A 19 -14.76 24.17 11.47
C LEU A 19 -13.43 23.41 11.38
N SER A 20 -12.35 24.01 11.89
CA SER A 20 -11.02 23.38 11.96
C SER A 20 -10.98 22.24 12.98
N ALA A 21 -11.65 22.40 14.13
CA ALA A 21 -11.77 21.36 15.15
C ALA A 21 -12.69 20.20 14.74
N ALA A 22 -13.67 20.44 13.85
CA ALA A 22 -14.54 19.40 13.31
C ALA A 22 -13.89 18.54 12.22
N SER A 23 -12.73 18.96 11.70
CA SER A 23 -12.04 18.31 10.58
C SER A 23 -10.92 17.36 11.00
N SER A 24 -10.64 17.22 12.30
CA SER A 24 -9.56 16.39 12.84
C SER A 24 -10.01 14.97 13.19
N THR A 25 -10.58 14.25 12.22
CA THR A 25 -10.70 12.79 12.36
C THR A 25 -9.32 12.16 12.20
N PRO A 26 -8.85 11.30 13.13
CA PRO A 26 -7.59 10.61 12.95
C PRO A 26 -7.68 9.71 11.71
N ALA A 27 -6.74 9.87 10.78
CA ALA A 27 -6.59 8.94 9.67
C ALA A 27 -6.22 7.57 10.23
N LYS A 28 -7.13 6.59 10.13
CA LYS A 28 -6.85 5.19 10.46
C LYS A 28 -6.26 4.53 9.23
N ALA A 29 -4.94 4.63 9.07
CA ALA A 29 -4.25 3.78 8.10
C ALA A 29 -4.23 2.35 8.64
N ASP A 30 -4.37 1.38 7.75
CA ASP A 30 -3.89 0.05 8.04
C ASP A 30 -2.35 0.09 8.00
N GLU A 31 -1.70 -0.29 9.09
CA GLU A 31 -0.24 -0.48 9.10
C GLU A 31 0.13 -1.60 8.11
N GLY A 32 1.19 -1.60 7.30
CA GLY A 32 2.58 -1.14 7.40
C GLY A 32 3.41 -2.17 6.61
N MET A 33 4.58 -1.82 6.07
CA MET A 33 5.43 -2.82 5.39
C MET A 33 6.16 -3.65 6.45
N TRP A 34 5.71 -4.88 6.67
CA TRP A 34 6.23 -5.77 7.71
C TRP A 34 7.35 -6.68 7.18
N THR A 35 8.32 -6.98 8.04
CA THR A 35 9.24 -8.10 7.77
C THR A 35 8.52 -9.42 8.08
N PHE A 36 8.96 -10.51 7.45
CA PHE A 36 8.36 -11.84 7.63
C PHE A 36 8.49 -12.38 9.07
N ASP A 37 9.45 -11.88 9.85
CA ASP A 37 9.70 -12.22 11.25
C ASP A 37 8.96 -11.31 12.25
N ASN A 38 8.38 -10.20 11.78
CA ASN A 38 7.65 -9.23 12.62
C ASN A 38 6.26 -8.91 12.02
N PHE A 39 5.65 -9.90 11.35
CA PHE A 39 4.31 -9.77 10.80
C PHE A 39 3.24 -9.88 11.91
N PRO A 40 2.24 -8.98 11.98
CA PRO A 40 1.22 -8.98 13.02
C PRO A 40 0.15 -10.06 12.76
N ILE A 41 0.56 -11.34 12.89
CA ILE A 41 -0.23 -12.53 12.56
C ILE A 41 -1.63 -12.47 13.17
N GLN A 42 -1.72 -12.22 14.49
CA GLN A 42 -3.00 -12.22 15.19
C GLN A 42 -3.93 -11.14 14.65
N THR A 43 -3.46 -9.90 14.55
CA THR A 43 -4.24 -8.78 14.02
C THR A 43 -4.76 -9.05 12.61
N VAL A 44 -3.91 -9.60 11.73
CA VAL A 44 -4.28 -9.89 10.33
C VAL A 44 -5.27 -11.06 10.25
N ASN A 45 -5.04 -12.13 11.01
CA ASN A 45 -5.95 -13.27 11.04
C ASN A 45 -7.33 -12.86 11.58
N ASP A 46 -7.37 -12.11 12.69
CA ASP A 46 -8.62 -11.63 13.30
C ASP A 46 -9.38 -10.68 12.39
N LYS A 47 -8.66 -9.77 11.70
CA LYS A 47 -9.26 -8.77 10.83
C LYS A 47 -9.77 -9.34 9.50
N TYR A 48 -9.00 -10.22 8.88
CA TYR A 48 -9.27 -10.70 7.51
C TYR A 48 -9.75 -12.15 7.44
N GLY A 49 -9.91 -12.84 8.58
CA GLY A 49 -10.34 -14.24 8.62
C GLY A 49 -9.32 -15.21 8.01
N THR A 50 -8.05 -14.82 7.98
CA THR A 50 -6.96 -15.64 7.43
C THR A 50 -6.44 -16.64 8.47
N ARG A 51 -5.60 -17.58 8.03
CA ARG A 51 -4.96 -18.59 8.87
C ARG A 51 -3.44 -18.56 8.69
N ILE A 52 -2.89 -17.36 8.58
CA ILE A 52 -1.45 -17.15 8.42
C ILE A 52 -0.75 -17.59 9.70
N ASP A 53 0.32 -18.36 9.55
CA ASP A 53 1.24 -18.73 10.62
C ASP A 53 2.69 -18.50 10.16
N GLN A 54 3.66 -18.74 11.04
CA GLN A 54 5.07 -18.55 10.70
C GLN A 54 5.52 -19.48 9.57
N ALA A 55 5.04 -20.73 9.54
CA ALA A 55 5.40 -21.69 8.49
C ALA A 55 4.91 -21.24 7.10
N TRP A 56 3.74 -20.60 7.04
CA TRP A 56 3.22 -19.97 5.84
C TRP A 56 4.07 -18.77 5.41
N LEU A 57 4.43 -17.89 6.35
CA LEU A 57 5.30 -16.74 6.09
C LEU A 57 6.68 -17.19 5.58
N ASP A 58 7.26 -18.23 6.18
CA ASP A 58 8.53 -18.80 5.76
C ASP A 58 8.47 -19.38 4.35
N ARG A 59 7.35 -20.04 4.00
CA ARG A 59 7.11 -20.54 2.64
C ARG A 59 7.03 -19.40 1.63
N VAL A 60 6.28 -18.34 1.93
CA VAL A 60 6.15 -17.18 1.04
C VAL A 60 7.47 -16.44 0.91
N ARG A 61 8.23 -16.28 2.00
CA ARG A 61 9.58 -15.71 1.98
C ARG A 61 10.51 -16.48 1.04
N ASN A 62 10.48 -17.81 1.08
CA ASN A 62 11.29 -18.65 0.20
C ASN A 62 10.81 -18.62 -1.27
N ALA A 63 9.53 -18.31 -1.51
CA ALA A 63 8.98 -18.15 -2.86
C ALA A 63 9.13 -16.73 -3.42
N ALA A 64 9.48 -15.73 -2.59
CA ALA A 64 9.65 -14.34 -3.00
C ALA A 64 11.01 -14.12 -3.68
N VAL A 65 10.98 -13.62 -4.90
CA VAL A 65 12.18 -13.39 -5.72
C VAL A 65 12.37 -11.90 -5.92
N ARG A 66 13.60 -11.43 -5.74
CA ARG A 66 14.01 -10.08 -6.10
C ARG A 66 14.64 -10.09 -7.49
N ILE A 67 14.10 -9.27 -8.38
CA ILE A 67 14.69 -8.96 -9.70
C ILE A 67 14.97 -7.45 -9.76
N ASN A 68 15.85 -6.98 -10.63
CA ASN A 68 16.36 -5.59 -10.64
C ASN A 68 15.26 -4.52 -10.50
N GLY A 69 15.07 -3.97 -9.29
CA GLY A 69 14.05 -2.94 -9.00
C GLY A 69 12.61 -3.43 -8.93
N CYS A 70 12.35 -4.74 -9.09
CA CYS A 70 11.03 -5.35 -9.12
C CYS A 70 10.92 -6.57 -8.19
N SER A 71 9.68 -7.03 -7.98
CA SER A 71 9.39 -8.29 -7.29
C SER A 71 8.93 -9.36 -8.27
N ALA A 72 9.18 -10.61 -7.92
CA ALA A 72 8.73 -11.79 -8.64
C ALA A 72 8.42 -12.92 -7.65
N SER A 73 7.83 -14.01 -8.13
CA SER A 73 7.52 -15.18 -7.30
C SER A 73 7.81 -16.49 -8.01
N LEU A 74 8.28 -17.48 -7.25
CA LEU A 74 8.29 -18.89 -7.65
C LEU A 74 6.87 -19.45 -7.55
N VAL A 75 6.34 -19.96 -8.65
CA VAL A 75 4.95 -20.46 -8.74
C VAL A 75 4.86 -21.94 -9.15
N SER A 76 5.99 -22.63 -9.34
CA SER A 76 6.03 -24.08 -9.59
C SER A 76 7.24 -24.74 -8.92
N GLY A 77 7.20 -26.08 -8.79
CA GLY A 77 8.30 -26.88 -8.21
C GLY A 77 9.53 -26.98 -9.11
N GLU A 78 9.37 -26.65 -10.39
CA GLU A 78 10.40 -26.64 -11.43
C GLU A 78 11.06 -25.26 -11.60
N GLY A 79 10.64 -24.26 -10.83
CA GLY A 79 11.26 -22.94 -10.84
C GLY A 79 10.63 -21.93 -11.80
N LEU A 80 9.34 -22.08 -12.16
CA LEU A 80 8.63 -21.05 -12.93
C LEU A 80 8.56 -19.74 -12.11
N VAL A 81 9.05 -18.64 -12.70
CA VAL A 81 9.06 -17.31 -12.09
C VAL A 81 7.99 -16.43 -12.72
N LEU A 82 7.14 -15.81 -11.89
CA LEU A 82 6.09 -14.88 -12.30
C LEU A 82 6.46 -13.44 -11.88
N THR A 83 6.30 -12.48 -12.79
CA THR A 83 6.45 -11.04 -12.52
C THR A 83 5.56 -10.21 -13.46
N ASN A 84 5.58 -8.89 -13.33
CA ASN A 84 4.84 -7.99 -14.20
C ASN A 84 5.57 -7.75 -15.52
N HIS A 85 4.81 -7.50 -16.60
CA HIS A 85 5.37 -7.21 -17.92
C HIS A 85 6.35 -6.02 -17.90
N HIS A 86 6.02 -4.93 -17.21
CA HIS A 86 6.89 -3.74 -17.14
C HIS A 86 8.22 -4.00 -16.43
N CYS A 87 8.32 -5.06 -15.63
CA CYS A 87 9.59 -5.45 -14.98
C CYS A 87 10.55 -6.15 -15.94
N VAL A 88 10.04 -6.73 -17.03
CA VAL A 88 10.83 -7.52 -18.00
C VAL A 88 10.77 -6.96 -19.42
N VAL A 89 10.10 -5.82 -19.62
CA VAL A 89 9.90 -5.24 -20.94
C VAL A 89 11.24 -4.96 -21.65
N GLY A 90 12.27 -4.52 -20.91
CA GLY A 90 13.61 -4.34 -21.47
C GLY A 90 14.18 -5.66 -22.01
N CYS A 91 14.11 -6.74 -21.23
CA CYS A 91 14.57 -8.06 -21.67
C CYS A 91 13.79 -8.59 -22.88
N ALA A 92 12.47 -8.34 -22.92
CA ALA A 92 11.65 -8.73 -24.05
C ALA A 92 12.06 -7.95 -25.31
N GLN A 93 12.24 -6.63 -25.19
CA GLN A 93 12.68 -5.76 -26.28
C GLN A 93 14.07 -6.12 -26.82
N ASP A 94 15.01 -6.48 -25.93
CA ASP A 94 16.35 -6.91 -26.33
C ASP A 94 16.35 -8.20 -27.18
N LEU A 95 15.28 -8.99 -27.09
CA LEU A 95 15.10 -10.24 -27.85
C LEU A 95 14.17 -10.08 -29.07
N SER A 96 13.52 -8.92 -29.23
CA SER A 96 12.58 -8.69 -30.33
C SER A 96 13.27 -8.36 -31.64
N THR A 97 12.70 -8.81 -32.76
CA THR A 97 13.05 -8.38 -34.11
C THR A 97 11.80 -7.93 -34.86
N ALA A 98 11.91 -7.60 -36.16
CA ALA A 98 10.74 -7.29 -36.96
C ALA A 98 9.85 -8.54 -37.20
N GLU A 99 10.47 -9.72 -37.18
CA GLU A 99 9.84 -11.00 -37.46
C GLU A 99 9.22 -11.66 -36.21
N HIS A 100 9.75 -11.35 -35.01
CA HIS A 100 9.43 -12.04 -33.74
C HIS A 100 9.32 -11.08 -32.55
#